data_AF-A0A7S0PMU6-F1
#
_entry.id   AF-A0A7S0PMU6-F1
#
_cell.length_a   1.000
_cell.length_b   1.000
_cell.length_c   1.000
_cell.angle_alpha   90.00
_cell.angle_beta   90.00
_cell.angle_gamma   90.00
#
_symmetry.space_group_name_H-M   'P 1'
#
loop_
_entity.id
_entity.type
_entity.pdbx_description
1 polymer ?
#
loop_
_entity_poly.entity_id
_entity_poly.type
_entity_poly.pdbx_seq_one_letter_code
_entity_poly.pdbx_strand_id
1 'polypeptide(L)'
;VEFRRSRSHASRFTGADSEGKDTGAVHAMLFELKDHLRIGWTDPRTGARHLCCDSPNLVADAGCVLGDPIIAPPDDGVEPEPGWPWVRRVEFVGDHAVRTMSPEQVTVTRDGMYHLWFVTCDATLGETLTVTGRTTWRNPHGYLPGMMRHMRPFFGTLALAYGGLAFWWAAKVAKAHYTHGTGAHAHGTVTNVVTQLHHCVTAVVAASFAESFLWYADYEYFNSVGTRPVLLAIIASCVGAAREAASRTLVLIVSTGYGVVRP
;
A
#
# COMPACT_ATOMS: atom_id res chain seq x y z
N VAL A 1 1.41 -18.02 10.36
CA VAL A 1 2.62 -17.65 9.58
C VAL A 1 3.61 -18.79 9.72
N GLU A 2 4.21 -19.25 8.63
CA GLU A 2 5.20 -20.33 8.60
C GLU A 2 6.62 -19.74 8.47
N PHE A 3 7.52 -20.23 9.31
CA PHE A 3 8.93 -19.92 9.34
C PHE A 3 9.70 -21.17 8.95
N ARG A 4 10.53 -21.07 7.92
CA ARG A 4 11.28 -22.20 7.39
C ARG A 4 12.76 -21.85 7.32
N ARG A 5 13.61 -22.62 8.01
CA ARG A 5 15.07 -22.57 7.86
C ARG A 5 15.53 -23.56 6.79
N SER A 6 16.74 -23.36 6.26
CA SER A 6 17.29 -24.28 5.27
C SER A 6 17.54 -25.67 5.89
N ARG A 7 17.49 -26.71 5.04
CA ARG A 7 17.78 -28.08 5.50
C ARG A 7 19.22 -28.23 6.00
N SER A 8 20.17 -27.53 5.39
CA SER A 8 21.58 -27.54 5.79
C SER A 8 21.83 -26.85 7.13
N HIS A 9 21.02 -25.84 7.48
CA HIS A 9 21.06 -25.22 8.81
C HIS A 9 20.43 -26.15 9.84
N ALA A 10 19.26 -26.71 9.55
CA ALA A 10 18.56 -27.66 10.42
C ALA A 10 19.39 -28.90 10.75
N SER A 11 20.15 -29.44 9.78
CA SER A 11 21.02 -30.60 9.97
C SER A 11 22.21 -30.37 10.92
N ARG A 12 22.49 -29.12 11.32
CA ARG A 12 23.50 -28.85 12.35
C ARG A 12 23.05 -29.26 13.74
N PHE A 13 21.74 -29.44 13.92
CA PHE A 13 21.10 -29.78 15.17
C PHE A 13 20.56 -31.22 15.18
N THR A 14 20.96 -32.05 14.21
CA THR A 14 20.67 -33.48 14.22
C THR A 14 21.60 -34.17 15.20
N GLY A 15 21.13 -34.36 16.44
CA GLY A 15 21.87 -35.05 17.50
C GLY A 15 21.14 -34.97 18.84
N ALA A 16 21.40 -35.94 19.72
CA ALA A 16 20.77 -36.04 21.03
C ALA A 16 20.96 -34.79 21.91
N ASP A 17 22.06 -34.03 21.68
CA ASP A 17 22.36 -32.82 22.43
C ASP A 17 21.42 -31.65 22.14
N SER A 18 20.78 -31.65 20.98
CA SER A 18 19.88 -30.59 20.49
C SER A 18 18.41 -31.01 20.47
N GLU A 19 18.13 -32.30 20.69
CA GLU A 19 16.78 -32.85 20.68
C GLU A 19 15.93 -32.23 21.81
N GLY A 20 14.78 -31.66 21.45
CA GLY A 20 13.89 -30.99 22.41
C GLY A 20 14.38 -29.64 22.94
N LYS A 21 15.51 -29.11 22.45
CA LYS A 21 16.04 -27.79 22.83
C LYS A 21 15.76 -26.73 21.77
N ASP A 22 15.77 -25.47 22.22
CA ASP A 22 15.68 -24.30 21.35
C ASP A 22 16.99 -24.15 20.57
N THR A 23 16.87 -24.18 19.24
CA THR A 23 18.00 -24.12 18.30
C THR A 23 17.96 -22.86 17.43
N GLY A 24 17.09 -21.92 17.80
CA GLY A 24 16.90 -20.63 17.13
C GLY A 24 15.53 -20.05 17.44
N ALA A 25 15.42 -18.72 17.44
CA ALA A 25 14.17 -18.03 17.73
C ALA A 25 13.91 -16.91 16.73
N VAL A 26 12.63 -16.75 16.36
CA VAL A 26 12.14 -15.63 15.55
C VAL A 26 11.11 -14.87 16.38
N HIS A 27 11.25 -13.56 16.44
CA HIS A 27 10.38 -12.66 17.17
C HIS A 27 9.50 -11.91 16.17
N ALA A 28 8.19 -12.11 16.28
CA ALA A 28 7.22 -11.26 15.60
C ALA A 28 6.90 -10.07 16.50
N MET A 29 7.13 -8.85 16.02
CA MET A 29 6.90 -7.62 16.78
C MET A 29 5.92 -6.72 16.07
N LEU A 30 4.89 -6.27 16.77
CA LEU A 30 3.98 -5.25 16.32
C LEU A 30 4.16 -4.01 17.19
N PHE A 31 4.53 -2.89 16.55
CA PHE A 31 4.78 -1.62 17.22
C PHE A 31 4.38 -0.43 16.34
N GLU A 32 4.23 0.75 16.94
CA GLU A 32 3.88 1.97 16.22
C GLU A 32 5.14 2.58 15.61
N LEU A 33 5.04 3.23 14.45
CA LEU A 33 6.15 3.93 13.82
C LEU A 33 6.81 4.95 14.76
N LYS A 34 6.09 5.56 15.70
CA LYS A 34 6.70 6.44 16.71
C LYS A 34 7.68 5.70 17.61
N ASP A 35 7.39 4.46 17.94
CA ASP A 35 8.24 3.59 18.76
C ASP A 35 9.44 3.03 17.99
N HIS A 36 9.63 3.34 16.70
CA HIS A 36 10.72 2.74 15.90
C HIS A 36 12.12 3.04 16.45
N LEU A 37 12.33 4.14 17.17
CA LEU A 37 13.60 4.44 17.84
C LEU A 37 13.82 3.61 19.10
N ARG A 38 12.72 3.16 19.74
CA ARG A 38 12.77 2.29 20.92
C ARG A 38 13.14 0.86 20.56
N ILE A 39 12.93 0.45 19.31
CA ILE A 39 13.36 -0.86 18.83
C ILE A 39 14.85 -0.80 18.52
N GLY A 40 15.63 -1.55 19.30
CA GLY A 40 17.08 -1.52 19.32
C GLY A 40 17.65 -0.53 20.34
N TRP A 41 18.97 -0.50 20.42
CA TRP A 41 19.75 0.35 21.30
C TRP A 41 20.91 0.94 20.50
N THR A 42 21.18 2.24 20.73
CA THR A 42 22.31 2.92 20.09
C THR A 42 23.40 3.08 21.12
N ASP A 43 24.58 2.56 20.83
CA ASP A 43 25.74 2.70 21.72
C ASP A 43 26.16 4.17 21.82
N PRO A 44 26.14 4.79 23.02
CA PRO A 44 26.55 6.17 23.20
C PRO A 44 28.02 6.44 22.84
N ARG A 45 28.87 5.40 22.88
CA ARG A 45 30.33 5.54 22.66
C ARG A 45 30.68 5.48 21.17
N THR A 46 30.07 4.55 20.44
CA THR A 46 30.40 4.28 19.04
C THR A 46 29.37 4.82 18.05
N GLY A 47 28.16 5.16 18.53
CA GLY A 47 27.03 5.52 17.68
C GLY A 47 26.45 4.34 16.89
N ALA A 48 26.93 3.11 17.12
CA ALA A 48 26.43 1.92 16.44
C ALA A 48 25.05 1.53 16.97
N ARG A 49 24.14 1.17 16.06
CA ARG A 49 22.77 0.76 16.41
C ARG A 49 22.66 -0.77 16.40
N HIS A 50 22.33 -1.33 17.56
CA HIS A 50 22.15 -2.76 17.78
C HIS A 50 20.66 -3.08 17.93
N LEU A 51 20.11 -3.98 17.10
CA LEU A 51 18.72 -4.44 17.25
C LEU A 51 18.59 -5.64 18.19
N CYS A 52 19.67 -6.42 18.33
CA CYS A 52 19.69 -7.69 19.03
C CYS A 52 20.69 -7.65 20.18
N CYS A 53 20.33 -8.32 21.27
CA CYS A 53 21.20 -8.51 22.41
C CYS A 53 22.16 -9.68 22.11
N ASP A 54 23.28 -9.37 21.46
CA ASP A 54 24.24 -10.36 20.95
C ASP A 54 25.40 -10.65 21.92
N SER A 55 25.77 -9.67 22.74
CA SER A 55 26.94 -9.75 23.63
C SER A 55 26.59 -9.53 25.10
N PRO A 56 27.34 -10.13 26.04
CA PRO A 56 27.17 -9.90 27.47
C PRO A 56 27.37 -8.44 27.90
N ASN A 57 28.16 -7.68 27.14
CA ASN A 57 28.36 -6.25 27.39
C ASN A 57 27.06 -5.47 27.16
N LEU A 58 26.28 -5.83 26.12
CA LEU A 58 24.98 -5.23 25.86
C LEU A 58 23.95 -5.61 26.94
N VAL A 59 24.03 -6.82 27.51
CA VAL A 59 23.20 -7.20 28.66
C VAL A 59 23.47 -6.29 29.86
N ALA A 60 24.73 -5.95 30.12
CA ALA A 60 25.11 -5.05 31.22
C ALA A 60 24.74 -3.59 30.95
N ASP A 61 24.96 -3.09 29.72
CA ASP A 61 24.73 -1.69 29.36
C ASP A 61 23.23 -1.39 29.12
N ALA A 62 22.51 -2.28 28.44
CA ALA A 62 21.11 -2.07 28.02
C ALA A 62 20.09 -2.87 28.86
N GLY A 63 20.52 -3.79 29.72
CA GLY A 63 19.61 -4.62 30.53
C GLY A 63 18.77 -5.62 29.73
N CYS A 64 19.25 -6.05 28.56
CA CYS A 64 18.52 -6.95 27.65
C CYS A 64 18.74 -8.44 27.93
N VAL A 65 17.84 -9.30 27.43
CA VAL A 65 18.00 -10.75 27.49
C VAL A 65 18.81 -11.23 26.28
N LEU A 66 19.83 -12.06 26.52
CA LEU A 66 20.71 -12.57 25.47
C LEU A 66 19.92 -13.35 24.40
N GLY A 67 20.16 -13.03 23.12
CA GLY A 67 19.47 -13.66 21.98
C GLY A 67 18.08 -13.09 21.69
N ASP A 68 17.62 -12.15 22.51
CA ASP A 68 16.36 -11.45 22.30
C ASP A 68 16.58 -10.03 21.72
N PRO A 69 15.59 -9.51 21.02
CA PRO A 69 15.61 -8.15 20.49
C PRO A 69 15.49 -7.11 21.60
N ILE A 70 16.20 -6.00 21.42
CA ILE A 70 16.26 -4.94 22.42
C ILE A 70 15.07 -4.00 22.25
N ILE A 71 14.37 -3.71 23.35
CA ILE A 71 13.24 -2.80 23.40
C ILE A 71 13.52 -1.80 24.50
N ALA A 72 13.82 -0.57 24.12
CA ALA A 72 14.08 0.52 25.04
C ALA A 72 12.79 0.96 25.75
N PRO A 73 12.91 1.46 27.00
CA PRO A 73 11.80 2.12 27.67
C PRO A 73 11.29 3.33 26.86
N PRO A 74 10.07 3.80 27.13
CA PRO A 74 9.51 4.97 26.42
C PRO A 74 10.28 6.24 26.76
N ASP A 75 10.60 7.06 25.76
CA ASP A 75 11.25 8.37 25.95
C ASP A 75 10.32 9.37 26.67
N ASP A 76 9.00 9.25 26.44
CA ASP A 76 7.98 10.19 26.92
C ASP A 76 7.65 10.02 28.41
N GLY A 77 8.21 9.00 29.07
CA GLY A 77 7.92 8.63 30.47
C GLY A 77 6.50 8.11 30.71
N VAL A 78 5.65 8.08 29.68
CA VAL A 78 4.30 7.49 29.74
C VAL A 78 4.43 5.99 29.51
N GLU A 79 4.04 5.19 30.51
CA GLU A 79 4.02 3.75 30.35
C GLU A 79 3.06 3.37 29.21
N PRO A 80 3.51 2.54 28.25
CA PRO A 80 2.67 2.07 27.17
C PRO A 80 1.60 1.13 27.72
N GLU A 81 0.58 0.85 26.91
CA GLU A 81 -0.48 -0.06 27.32
C GLU A 81 0.12 -1.42 27.74
N PRO A 82 -0.42 -2.09 28.77
CA PRO A 82 0.11 -3.37 29.22
C PRO A 82 0.22 -4.36 28.06
N GLY A 83 1.44 -4.85 27.80
CA GLY A 83 1.71 -5.75 26.68
C GLY A 83 2.06 -5.08 25.35
N TRP A 84 2.35 -3.76 25.34
CA TRP A 84 2.86 -3.02 24.19
C TRP A 84 4.36 -2.65 24.33
N PRO A 85 5.19 -2.78 23.28
CA PRO A 85 4.88 -3.35 21.96
C PRO A 85 4.55 -4.84 22.04
N TRP A 86 3.71 -5.32 21.13
CA TRP A 86 3.34 -6.74 21.11
C TRP A 86 4.49 -7.55 20.52
N VAL A 87 4.98 -8.54 21.27
CA VAL A 87 6.10 -9.40 20.87
C VAL A 87 5.72 -10.86 21.05
N ARG A 88 5.91 -11.66 20.01
CA ARG A 88 5.72 -13.10 20.06
C ARG A 88 6.98 -13.84 19.64
N ARG A 89 7.51 -14.64 20.57
CA ARG A 89 8.66 -15.52 20.34
C ARG A 89 8.21 -16.83 19.72
N VAL A 90 8.89 -17.25 18.66
CA VAL A 90 8.66 -18.50 17.93
C VAL A 90 9.98 -19.24 17.84
N GLU A 91 10.10 -20.31 18.61
CA GLU A 91 11.33 -21.11 18.70
C GLU A 91 11.31 -22.29 17.73
N PHE A 92 12.48 -22.56 17.14
CA PHE A 92 12.80 -23.78 16.42
C PHE A 92 13.35 -24.82 17.40
N VAL A 93 12.75 -26.00 17.42
CA VAL A 93 13.13 -27.09 18.32
C VAL A 93 13.93 -28.14 17.54
N GLY A 94 15.09 -28.53 18.06
CA GLY A 94 15.91 -29.61 17.49
C GLY A 94 16.29 -29.39 16.04
N ASP A 95 16.00 -30.37 15.17
CA ASP A 95 16.30 -30.36 13.73
C ASP A 95 15.09 -29.97 12.86
N HIS A 96 13.99 -29.52 13.47
CA HIS A 96 12.80 -29.16 12.72
C HIS A 96 13.07 -27.96 11.81
N ALA A 97 12.95 -28.16 10.49
CA ALA A 97 13.20 -27.12 9.51
C ALA A 97 12.06 -26.09 9.40
N VAL A 98 10.87 -26.42 9.90
CA VAL A 98 9.65 -25.61 9.74
C VAL A 98 9.00 -25.40 11.11
N ARG A 99 8.58 -24.16 11.37
CA ARG A 99 7.79 -23.78 12.54
C ARG A 99 6.63 -22.90 12.13
N THR A 100 5.45 -23.16 12.68
CA THR A 100 4.25 -22.37 12.38
C THR A 100 3.81 -21.61 13.62
N MET A 101 3.56 -20.32 13.46
CA MET A 101 2.92 -19.48 14.47
C MET A 101 1.40 -19.55 14.30
N SER A 102 0.70 -19.80 15.42
CA SER A 102 -0.75 -19.79 15.50
C SER A 102 -1.33 -18.44 15.05
N PRO A 103 -2.50 -18.42 14.39
CA PRO A 103 -3.20 -17.18 14.12
C PRO A 103 -3.51 -16.47 15.44
N GLU A 104 -3.01 -15.24 15.58
CA GLU A 104 -3.27 -14.39 16.74
C GLU A 104 -3.85 -13.07 16.24
N GLN A 105 -4.92 -12.61 16.90
CA GLN A 105 -5.56 -11.34 16.58
C GLN A 105 -5.17 -10.32 17.65
N VAL A 106 -4.44 -9.29 17.24
CA VAL A 106 -4.09 -8.15 18.09
C VAL A 106 -5.05 -7.01 17.78
N THR A 107 -5.77 -6.52 18.79
CA THR A 107 -6.67 -5.38 18.64
C THR A 107 -5.92 -4.11 19.03
N VAL A 108 -5.78 -3.19 18.07
CA VAL A 108 -5.11 -1.91 18.27
C VAL A 108 -6.16 -0.82 18.47
N THR A 109 -6.05 -0.07 19.56
CA THR A 109 -7.04 0.93 20.01
C THR A 109 -6.75 2.35 19.53
N ARG A 110 -5.49 2.63 19.17
CA ARG A 110 -5.02 3.96 18.79
C ARG A 110 -4.83 4.08 17.27
N ASP A 111 -5.05 5.29 16.78
CA ASP A 111 -4.75 5.63 15.39
C ASP A 111 -3.25 5.86 15.23
N GLY A 112 -2.64 5.17 14.27
CA GLY A 112 -1.20 5.25 14.03
C GLY A 112 -0.77 4.46 12.80
N MET A 113 0.49 4.61 12.43
CA MET A 113 1.15 3.72 11.48
C MET A 113 1.84 2.63 12.26
N TYR A 114 1.55 1.37 11.95
CA TYR A 114 2.09 0.22 12.68
C TYR A 114 2.97 -0.63 11.77
N HIS A 115 4.04 -1.15 12.34
CA HIS A 115 4.95 -2.07 11.66
C HIS A 115 4.91 -3.43 12.33
N LEU A 116 4.88 -4.48 11.50
CA LEU A 116 5.09 -5.86 11.92
C LEU A 116 6.47 -6.30 11.43
N TRP A 117 7.39 -6.53 12.35
CA TRP A 117 8.74 -7.03 12.04
C TRP A 117 8.86 -8.50 12.44
N PHE A 118 9.62 -9.25 11.65
CA PHE A 118 10.08 -10.59 12.01
C PHE A 118 11.60 -10.50 12.21
N VAL A 119 12.04 -10.59 13.46
CA VAL A 119 13.44 -10.37 13.86
C VAL A 119 14.04 -11.68 14.38
N THR A 120 15.23 -12.03 13.90
CA THR A 120 16.04 -13.12 14.45
C THR A 120 17.38 -12.54 14.88
N CYS A 121 17.82 -12.88 16.09
CA CYS A 121 19.10 -12.45 16.63
C CYS A 121 20.23 -13.48 16.40
N ASP A 122 19.90 -14.64 15.81
CA ASP A 122 20.88 -15.56 15.27
C ASP A 122 21.13 -15.21 13.79
N ALA A 123 22.34 -14.73 13.50
CA ALA A 123 22.77 -14.37 12.15
C ALA A 123 22.76 -15.57 11.20
N THR A 124 23.12 -16.77 11.67
CA THR A 124 23.16 -17.99 10.84
C THR A 124 21.75 -18.45 10.46
N LEU A 125 20.79 -18.28 11.37
CA LEU A 125 19.38 -18.53 11.09
C LEU A 125 18.84 -17.48 10.10
N GLY A 126 19.17 -16.20 10.30
CA GLY A 126 18.72 -15.09 9.46
C GLY A 126 19.05 -15.23 7.98
N GLU A 127 20.25 -15.72 7.65
CA GLU A 127 20.66 -15.94 6.25
C GLU A 127 19.84 -17.03 5.53
N THR A 128 19.25 -17.96 6.28
CA THR A 128 18.56 -19.14 5.72
C THR A 128 17.05 -19.15 5.96
N LEU A 129 16.54 -18.14 6.67
CA LEU A 129 15.15 -18.06 7.09
C LEU A 129 14.26 -17.55 5.95
N THR A 130 13.24 -18.35 5.62
CA THR A 130 12.15 -17.97 4.72
C THR A 130 10.87 -17.85 5.54
N VAL A 131 10.19 -16.71 5.42
CA VAL A 131 8.90 -16.46 6.08
C VAL A 131 7.79 -16.51 5.04
N THR A 132 6.82 -17.40 5.22
CA THR A 132 5.66 -17.54 4.32
C THR A 132 4.38 -17.42 5.13
N GLY A 133 3.45 -16.58 4.71
CA GLY A 133 2.18 -16.45 5.39
C GLY A 133 1.36 -15.28 4.88
N ARG A 134 0.21 -15.08 5.52
CA ARG A 134 -0.70 -13.96 5.24
C ARG A 134 -0.93 -13.19 6.54
N THR A 135 -0.79 -11.88 6.46
CA THR A 135 -1.18 -10.95 7.52
C THR A 135 -2.38 -10.15 7.03
N THR A 136 -3.35 -9.88 7.90
CA THR A 136 -4.57 -9.17 7.56
C THR A 136 -4.71 -7.95 8.45
N TRP A 137 -4.84 -6.79 7.83
CA TRP A 137 -4.94 -5.50 8.49
C TRP A 137 -6.31 -4.91 8.19
N ARG A 138 -7.11 -4.65 9.22
CA ARG A 138 -8.47 -4.13 9.05
C ARG A 138 -8.68 -2.95 9.98
N ASN A 139 -9.04 -1.82 9.40
CA ASN A 139 -9.46 -0.63 10.12
C ASN A 139 -10.97 -0.71 10.44
N PRO A 140 -11.49 0.10 11.38
CA PRO A 140 -12.92 0.11 11.71
C PRO A 140 -13.85 0.32 10.50
N HIS A 141 -13.38 1.04 9.48
CA HIS A 141 -14.15 1.39 8.28
C HIS A 141 -13.87 0.50 7.06
N GLY A 142 -13.08 -0.57 7.20
CA GLY A 142 -12.73 -1.51 6.13
C GLY A 142 -11.24 -1.80 6.06
N TYR A 143 -10.81 -2.45 4.98
CA TYR A 143 -9.42 -2.87 4.79
C TYR A 143 -8.53 -1.78 4.19
N LEU A 144 -9.09 -0.63 3.79
CA LEU A 144 -8.31 0.43 3.17
C LEU A 144 -7.38 1.08 4.20
N PRO A 145 -6.08 1.22 3.91
CA PRO A 145 -5.14 1.88 4.82
C PRO A 145 -5.57 3.31 5.15
N GLY A 146 -5.34 3.76 6.38
CA GLY A 146 -5.72 5.10 6.85
C GLY A 146 -5.16 6.22 5.96
N MET A 147 -3.93 6.07 5.47
CA MET A 147 -3.28 7.01 4.55
C MET A 147 -4.02 7.16 3.21
N MET A 148 -4.67 6.10 2.73
CA MET A 148 -5.41 6.09 1.46
C MET A 148 -6.92 6.33 1.64
N ARG A 149 -7.40 6.44 2.89
CA ARG A 149 -8.83 6.58 3.21
C ARG A 149 -9.51 7.72 2.44
N HIS A 150 -8.82 8.84 2.30
CA HIS A 150 -9.32 10.05 1.65
C HIS A 150 -9.46 9.92 0.13
N MET A 151 -8.74 8.97 -0.50
CA MET A 151 -8.74 8.80 -1.96
C MET A 151 -10.08 8.29 -2.47
N ARG A 152 -10.74 7.40 -1.72
CA ARG A 152 -12.04 6.83 -2.10
C ARG A 152 -13.14 7.90 -2.29
N PRO A 153 -13.46 8.75 -1.29
CA PRO A 153 -14.45 9.81 -1.48
C PRO A 153 -13.98 10.89 -2.48
N PHE A 154 -12.68 11.14 -2.59
CA PHE A 154 -12.13 12.05 -3.59
C PHE A 154 -12.45 11.59 -5.03
N PHE A 155 -12.07 10.36 -5.38
CA PHE A 155 -12.35 9.82 -6.72
C PHE A 155 -13.84 9.59 -6.97
N GLY A 156 -14.61 9.24 -5.93
CA GLY A 156 -16.07 9.16 -6.03
C GLY A 156 -16.69 10.52 -6.39
N THR A 157 -16.28 11.59 -5.70
CA THR A 157 -16.74 12.96 -6.00
C THR A 157 -16.31 13.41 -7.40
N LEU A 158 -15.08 13.10 -7.78
CA LEU A 158 -14.54 13.43 -9.09
C LEU A 158 -15.29 12.70 -10.22
N ALA A 159 -15.62 11.42 -10.02
CA ALA A 159 -16.44 10.65 -10.95
C ALA A 159 -17.85 11.23 -11.08
N LEU A 160 -18.48 11.66 -9.98
CA LEU A 160 -19.79 12.34 -10.04
C LEU A 160 -19.71 13.67 -10.79
N ALA A 161 -18.67 14.47 -10.56
CA ALA A 161 -18.48 15.74 -11.24
C ALA A 161 -18.28 15.55 -12.75
N TYR A 162 -17.38 14.65 -13.17
CA TYR A 162 -17.18 14.35 -14.58
C TYR A 162 -18.39 13.64 -15.21
N GLY A 163 -19.09 12.79 -14.47
CA GLY A 163 -20.33 12.17 -14.93
C GLY A 163 -21.43 13.20 -15.18
N GLY A 164 -21.59 14.16 -14.28
CA GLY A 164 -22.50 15.30 -14.44
C GLY A 164 -22.13 16.18 -15.63
N LEU A 165 -20.83 16.48 -15.81
CA LEU A 165 -20.33 17.23 -16.96
C LEU A 165 -20.57 16.47 -18.28
N ALA A 166 -20.29 15.17 -18.31
CA ALA A 166 -20.52 14.31 -19.48
C ALA A 166 -22.01 14.24 -19.83
N PHE A 167 -22.89 14.10 -18.83
CA PHE A 167 -24.33 14.09 -19.01
C PHE A 167 -24.85 15.44 -19.55
N TRP A 168 -24.44 16.54 -18.92
CA TRP A 168 -24.79 17.89 -19.38
C TRP A 168 -24.32 18.14 -20.82
N TRP A 169 -23.09 17.74 -21.13
CA TRP A 169 -22.52 17.87 -22.47
C TRP A 169 -23.27 17.02 -23.50
N ALA A 170 -23.56 15.75 -23.19
CA ALA A 170 -24.32 14.86 -24.05
C ALA A 170 -25.74 15.39 -24.30
N ALA A 171 -26.40 15.96 -23.29
CA ALA A 171 -27.71 16.59 -23.44
C ALA A 171 -27.68 17.80 -24.38
N LYS A 172 -26.61 18.62 -24.32
CA LYS A 172 -26.42 19.77 -25.22
C LYS A 172 -26.17 19.32 -26.66
N VAL A 173 -25.34 18.30 -26.87
CA VAL A 173 -25.08 17.69 -28.18
C VAL A 173 -26.36 17.09 -28.76
N ALA A 174 -27.11 16.31 -27.97
CA ALA A 174 -28.38 15.72 -28.39
C ALA A 174 -29.39 16.81 -28.78
N LYS A 175 -29.56 17.86 -27.96
CA LYS A 175 -30.44 18.99 -28.29
C LYS A 175 -30.04 19.66 -29.61
N ALA A 176 -28.74 19.90 -29.82
CA ALA A 176 -28.26 20.50 -31.07
C ALA A 176 -28.58 19.61 -32.28
N HIS A 177 -28.37 18.29 -32.16
CA HIS A 177 -28.69 17.32 -33.21
C HIS A 177 -30.20 17.25 -33.52
N TYR A 178 -31.05 17.17 -32.50
CA TYR A 178 -32.51 17.16 -32.68
C TYR A 178 -33.05 18.47 -33.28
N THR A 179 -32.45 19.62 -32.96
CA THR A 179 -32.90 20.94 -33.45
C THR A 179 -32.40 21.24 -34.87
N HIS A 180 -31.23 20.71 -35.28
CA HIS A 180 -30.69 20.87 -36.64
C HIS A 180 -31.18 19.82 -37.66
N GLY A 181 -31.83 18.74 -37.20
CA GLY A 181 -32.36 17.67 -38.06
C GLY A 181 -33.53 18.06 -38.99
N THR A 182 -34.03 19.30 -38.93
CA THR A 182 -35.17 19.79 -39.73
C THR A 182 -34.85 20.99 -40.64
N GLY A 183 -33.59 21.39 -40.79
CA GLY A 183 -33.21 22.59 -41.55
C GLY A 183 -32.01 22.38 -42.48
N ALA A 184 -32.28 22.48 -43.78
CA ALA A 184 -31.39 22.27 -44.91
C ALA A 184 -30.07 23.09 -44.92
N HIS A 185 -29.05 22.47 -45.52
CA HIS A 185 -27.93 23.01 -46.30
C HIS A 185 -27.36 24.41 -45.98
N ALA A 186 -26.04 24.43 -45.68
CA ALA A 186 -25.00 25.31 -46.27
C ALA A 186 -24.03 25.94 -45.24
N HIS A 187 -22.97 25.22 -44.84
CA HIS A 187 -21.63 25.78 -44.53
C HIS A 187 -20.59 24.65 -44.33
N GLY A 188 -20.27 23.90 -45.40
CA GLY A 188 -19.69 22.55 -45.32
C GLY A 188 -18.22 22.36 -44.92
N THR A 189 -17.47 23.38 -44.49
CA THR A 189 -16.01 23.22 -44.25
C THR A 189 -15.60 23.59 -42.82
N VAL A 190 -16.03 24.74 -42.30
CA VAL A 190 -15.75 25.17 -40.91
C VAL A 190 -16.48 24.31 -39.88
N THR A 191 -17.72 23.90 -40.17
CA THR A 191 -18.53 23.12 -39.22
C THR A 191 -17.90 21.76 -38.93
N ASN A 192 -17.26 21.12 -39.91
CA ASN A 192 -16.61 19.82 -39.74
C ASN A 192 -15.43 19.88 -38.76
N VAL A 193 -14.63 20.95 -38.79
CA VAL A 193 -13.48 21.14 -37.89
C VAL A 193 -13.93 21.42 -36.46
N VAL A 194 -14.93 22.30 -36.30
CA VAL A 194 -15.53 22.61 -34.99
C VAL A 194 -16.22 21.37 -34.40
N THR A 195 -16.88 20.56 -35.23
CA THR A 195 -17.52 19.29 -34.82
C THR A 195 -16.48 18.24 -34.42
N GLN A 196 -15.37 18.09 -35.15
CA GLN A 196 -14.27 17.18 -34.79
C GLN A 196 -13.63 17.57 -33.45
N LEU A 197 -13.39 18.85 -33.20
CA LEU A 197 -12.86 19.34 -31.92
C LEU A 197 -13.80 18.99 -30.75
N HIS A 198 -15.10 19.18 -30.93
CA HIS A 198 -16.11 18.81 -29.91
C HIS A 198 -16.13 17.30 -29.64
N HIS A 199 -15.92 16.44 -30.64
CA HIS A 199 -15.79 15.00 -30.44
C HIS A 199 -14.56 14.64 -29.59
N CYS A 200 -13.41 15.27 -29.83
CA CYS A 200 -12.23 15.05 -29.02
C CYS A 200 -12.39 15.53 -27.57
N VAL A 201 -13.04 16.69 -27.37
CA VAL A 201 -13.39 17.18 -26.01
C VAL A 201 -14.33 16.19 -25.31
N THR A 202 -15.33 15.67 -26.03
CA THR A 202 -16.24 14.63 -25.50
C THR A 202 -15.47 13.38 -25.08
N ALA A 203 -14.52 12.93 -25.90
CA ALA A 203 -13.69 11.77 -25.60
C ALA A 203 -12.81 11.99 -24.36
N VAL A 204 -12.22 13.19 -24.19
CA VAL A 204 -11.44 13.53 -23.00
C VAL A 204 -12.31 13.59 -21.74
N VAL A 205 -13.51 14.18 -21.82
CA VAL A 205 -14.45 14.20 -20.68
C VAL A 205 -14.88 12.77 -20.31
N ALA A 206 -15.20 11.94 -21.30
CA ALA A 206 -15.56 10.54 -21.08
C ALA A 206 -14.39 9.74 -20.47
N ALA A 207 -13.16 9.95 -20.95
CA ALA A 207 -11.97 9.33 -20.39
C ALA A 207 -11.69 9.81 -18.95
N SER A 208 -11.96 11.09 -18.65
CA SER A 208 -11.85 11.67 -17.30
C SER A 208 -12.83 11.02 -16.31
N PHE A 209 -14.07 10.81 -16.76
CA PHE A 209 -15.07 10.07 -15.98
C PHE A 209 -14.64 8.61 -15.77
N ALA A 210 -14.24 7.92 -16.84
CA ALA A 210 -13.84 6.52 -16.79
C ALA A 210 -12.65 6.30 -15.85
N GLU A 211 -11.60 7.13 -15.96
CA GLU A 211 -10.45 7.10 -15.05
C GLU A 211 -10.88 7.28 -13.58
N SER A 212 -11.68 8.30 -13.30
CA SER A 212 -12.13 8.61 -11.93
C SER A 212 -12.97 7.47 -11.34
N PHE A 213 -13.85 6.88 -12.16
CA PHE A 213 -14.68 5.75 -11.78
C PHE A 213 -13.85 4.48 -11.54
N LEU A 214 -12.87 4.20 -12.41
CA LEU A 214 -11.98 3.04 -12.26
C LEU A 214 -11.15 3.15 -10.97
N TRP A 215 -10.63 4.34 -10.66
CA TRP A 215 -9.95 4.57 -9.38
C TRP A 215 -10.89 4.40 -8.19
N TYR A 216 -12.10 4.94 -8.25
CA TYR A 216 -13.11 4.72 -7.20
C TYR A 216 -13.40 3.23 -7.00
N ALA A 217 -13.55 2.46 -8.09
CA ALA A 217 -13.77 1.02 -8.03
C ALA A 217 -12.56 0.26 -7.44
N ASP A 218 -11.32 0.63 -7.78
CA ASP A 218 -10.09 0.08 -7.18
C ASP A 218 -10.12 0.28 -5.65
N TYR A 219 -10.43 1.49 -5.19
CA TYR A 219 -10.47 1.81 -3.76
C TYR A 219 -11.63 1.16 -3.01
N GLU A 220 -12.81 1.04 -3.62
CA GLU A 220 -13.97 0.37 -3.01
C GLU A 220 -13.74 -1.14 -2.91
N TYR A 221 -13.20 -1.76 -3.96
CA TYR A 221 -12.83 -3.17 -3.94
C TYR A 221 -11.73 -3.44 -2.90
N PHE A 222 -10.70 -2.59 -2.86
CA PHE A 222 -9.63 -2.74 -1.87
C PHE A 222 -10.16 -2.56 -0.44
N ASN A 223 -11.11 -1.64 -0.21
CA ASN A 223 -11.72 -1.45 1.10
C ASN A 223 -12.58 -2.63 1.57
N SER A 224 -13.23 -3.35 0.65
CA SER A 224 -14.14 -4.46 0.97
C SER A 224 -13.42 -5.81 1.04
N VAL A 225 -12.48 -6.08 0.13
CA VAL A 225 -11.79 -7.38 0.01
C VAL A 225 -10.43 -7.39 0.73
N GLY A 226 -9.80 -6.22 0.89
CA GLY A 226 -8.48 -6.09 1.50
C GLY A 226 -7.30 -6.54 0.64
N THR A 227 -7.55 -6.75 -0.65
CA THR A 227 -6.52 -7.00 -1.66
C THR A 227 -6.71 -6.03 -2.81
N ARG A 228 -5.61 -5.46 -3.32
CA ARG A 228 -5.68 -4.49 -4.40
C ARG A 228 -5.86 -5.18 -5.76
N PRO A 229 -6.88 -4.82 -6.56
CA PRO A 229 -7.12 -5.43 -7.87
C PRO A 229 -6.17 -4.84 -8.91
N VAL A 230 -4.99 -5.45 -9.06
CA VAL A 230 -3.90 -4.97 -9.93
C VAL A 230 -4.37 -4.66 -11.36
N LEU A 231 -5.27 -5.48 -11.93
CA LEU A 231 -5.80 -5.26 -13.27
C LEU A 231 -6.59 -3.94 -13.39
N LEU A 232 -7.42 -3.60 -12.40
CA LEU A 232 -8.17 -2.35 -12.41
C LEU A 232 -7.22 -1.16 -12.31
N ALA A 233 -6.23 -1.23 -11.44
CA ALA A 233 -5.21 -0.18 -11.32
C ALA A 233 -4.44 0.04 -12.63
N ILE A 234 -4.05 -1.04 -13.33
CA ILE A 234 -3.37 -0.95 -14.64
C ILE A 234 -4.27 -0.25 -15.66
N ILE A 235 -5.53 -0.68 -15.79
CA ILE A 235 -6.47 -0.09 -16.75
C ILE A 235 -6.70 1.38 -16.41
N ALA A 236 -6.91 1.72 -15.14
CA ALA A 236 -7.07 3.09 -14.68
C ALA A 236 -5.86 3.96 -15.06
N SER A 237 -4.64 3.47 -14.81
CA SER A 237 -3.40 4.15 -15.19
C SER A 237 -3.26 4.33 -16.71
N CYS A 238 -3.60 3.32 -17.51
CA CYS A 238 -3.57 3.43 -18.97
C CYS A 238 -4.56 4.47 -19.49
N VAL A 239 -5.80 4.48 -18.97
CA VAL A 239 -6.82 5.47 -19.35
C VAL A 239 -6.37 6.88 -18.94
N GLY A 240 -5.80 7.04 -17.74
CA GLY A 240 -5.25 8.32 -17.27
C GLY A 240 -4.12 8.84 -18.16
N ALA A 241 -3.15 7.99 -18.51
CA ALA A 241 -2.06 8.36 -19.41
C ALA A 241 -2.57 8.77 -20.81
N ALA A 242 -3.53 8.02 -21.36
CA ALA A 242 -4.14 8.35 -22.66
C ALA A 242 -4.92 9.67 -22.61
N ARG A 243 -5.71 9.88 -21.55
CA ARG A 243 -6.46 11.12 -21.31
C ARG A 243 -5.52 12.31 -21.20
N GLU A 244 -4.44 12.20 -20.43
CA GLU A 244 -3.49 13.29 -20.22
C GLU A 244 -2.77 13.65 -21.52
N ALA A 245 -2.34 12.65 -22.30
CA ALA A 245 -1.77 12.87 -23.63
C ALA A 245 -2.76 13.57 -24.56
N ALA A 246 -3.99 13.07 -24.67
CA ALA A 246 -5.03 13.66 -25.51
C ALA A 246 -5.36 15.10 -25.08
N SER A 247 -5.41 15.38 -23.78
CA SER A 247 -5.69 16.72 -23.24
C SER A 247 -4.60 17.71 -23.63
N ARG A 248 -3.32 17.33 -23.48
CA ARG A 248 -2.18 18.17 -23.85
C ARG A 248 -2.13 18.43 -25.36
N THR A 249 -2.37 17.40 -26.18
CA THR A 249 -2.44 17.54 -27.63
C THR A 249 -3.59 18.46 -28.05
N LEU A 250 -4.75 18.36 -27.42
CA LEU A 250 -5.88 19.24 -27.71
C LEU A 250 -5.59 20.70 -27.39
N VAL A 251 -4.98 20.98 -26.25
CA VAL A 251 -4.57 22.36 -25.90
C VAL A 251 -3.61 22.90 -26.95
N LEU A 252 -2.61 22.12 -27.37
CA LEU A 252 -1.68 22.53 -28.43
C LEU A 252 -2.39 22.82 -29.76
N ILE A 253 -3.31 21.95 -30.20
CA ILE A 253 -4.10 22.13 -31.42
C ILE A 253 -4.87 23.46 -31.35
N VAL A 254 -5.58 23.72 -30.25
CA VAL A 254 -6.33 24.97 -30.05
C VAL A 254 -5.40 26.18 -30.03
N SER A 255 -4.25 26.11 -29.35
CA SER A 255 -3.28 27.20 -29.30
C SER A 255 -2.65 27.55 -30.65
N THR A 256 -2.54 26.58 -31.58
CA THR A 256 -2.08 26.85 -32.96
C THR A 256 -3.13 27.55 -33.83
N GLY A 257 -4.33 27.82 -33.30
CA GLY A 257 -5.42 28.47 -34.02
C GLY A 257 -6.26 27.51 -34.88
N TYR A 258 -6.11 26.19 -34.67
CA TYR A 258 -6.94 25.20 -35.33
C TYR A 258 -8.42 25.42 -34.96
N GLY A 259 -9.25 25.77 -35.94
CA GLY A 259 -10.65 26.17 -35.76
C GLY A 259 -10.95 27.68 -35.85
N VAL A 260 -9.93 28.55 -35.80
CA VAL A 260 -10.08 30.01 -35.93
C VAL A 260 -9.48 30.55 -37.23
N VAL A 261 -8.40 29.95 -37.75
CA VAL A 261 -7.58 30.55 -38.83
C VAL A 261 -7.79 29.95 -40.22
N ARG A 262 -8.75 29.04 -40.45
CA ARG A 262 -9.11 28.58 -41.80
C ARG A 262 -10.64 28.45 -41.99
N PRO A 263 -11.25 29.24 -42.90
CA PRO A 263 -12.62 29.04 -43.36
C PRO A 263 -12.77 27.78 -44.22
#